data_AF-A0A397BYG0-F1
#
_entry.id   AF-A0A397BYG0-F1
#
_cell.length_a   1.000
_cell.length_b   1.000
_cell.length_c   1.000
_cell.angle_alpha   90.00
_cell.angle_beta   90.00
_cell.angle_gamma   90.00
#
_symmetry.space_group_name_H-M   'P 1'
#
loop_
_entity.id
_entity.type
_entity.pdbx_description
1 polymer ?
#
loop_
_entity_poly.entity_id
_entity_poly.type
_entity_poly.pdbx_seq_one_letter_code
_entity_poly.pdbx_strand_id
1 'polypeptide(L)'
;MKTVVLLASVAAVQSAGLETYLPKSLFQFVFPNALPIYSYENMIAVSKIYPAFANTGNVDVDKREVAAFLGQIALESGYLQYVEEIEKSTMCQASAH
;
A
#
# COMPACT_ATOMS: atom_id res chain seq x y z
N MET A 1 32.49 22.59 -37.22
CA MET A 1 31.23 21.94 -36.78
C MET A 1 31.51 21.29 -35.43
N LYS A 2 30.94 21.81 -34.34
CA LYS A 2 31.08 21.22 -33.00
C LYS A 2 29.82 20.40 -32.72
N THR A 3 29.96 19.09 -32.69
CA THR A 3 28.88 18.16 -32.36
C THR A 3 28.59 18.29 -30.87
N VAL A 4 27.39 18.79 -30.52
CA VAL A 4 26.88 18.79 -29.15
C VAL A 4 26.13 17.47 -28.97
N VAL A 5 26.68 16.59 -28.14
CA VAL A 5 25.97 15.38 -27.69
C VAL A 5 25.07 15.79 -26.53
N LEU A 6 23.76 15.84 -26.80
CA LEU A 6 22.74 16.08 -25.79
C LEU A 6 22.55 14.78 -25.00
N LEU A 7 23.19 14.66 -23.82
CA LEU A 7 22.81 13.62 -22.86
C LEU A 7 21.41 13.96 -22.35
N ALA A 8 20.41 13.22 -22.83
CA ALA A 8 19.10 13.19 -22.19
C ALA A 8 19.27 12.55 -20.81
N SER A 9 19.24 13.36 -19.76
CA SER A 9 19.05 12.88 -18.40
C SER A 9 17.68 12.22 -18.33
N VAL A 10 17.65 10.89 -18.34
CA VAL A 10 16.49 10.15 -17.87
C VAL A 10 16.39 10.50 -16.39
N ALA A 11 15.47 11.40 -16.04
CA ALA A 11 15.12 11.61 -14.65
C ALA A 11 14.64 10.26 -14.14
N ALA A 12 15.43 9.65 -13.25
CA ALA A 12 14.93 8.52 -12.49
C ALA A 12 13.66 9.00 -11.80
N VAL A 13 12.52 8.38 -12.12
CA VAL A 13 11.33 8.53 -11.29
C VAL A 13 11.76 8.04 -9.91
N GLN A 14 11.94 8.98 -8.98
CA GLN A 14 12.30 8.65 -7.63
C GLN A 14 11.13 7.80 -7.11
N SER A 15 11.38 6.51 -6.95
CA SER A 15 10.38 5.52 -6.60
C SER A 15 9.90 5.85 -5.18
N ALA A 16 8.81 6.61 -5.07
CA ALA A 16 8.33 7.11 -3.79
C ALA A 16 7.44 6.07 -3.09
N GLY A 17 7.36 4.83 -3.56
CA GLY A 17 6.64 3.75 -2.89
C GLY A 17 5.13 4.01 -2.76
N LEU A 18 4.50 3.37 -1.77
CA LEU A 18 3.05 3.42 -1.53
C LEU A 18 2.48 4.85 -1.47
N GLU A 19 3.19 5.79 -0.84
CA GLU A 19 2.74 7.18 -0.68
C GLU A 19 2.53 7.92 -2.01
N THR A 20 3.13 7.43 -3.10
CA THR A 20 2.92 7.94 -4.47
C THR A 20 1.47 7.76 -4.93
N TYR A 21 0.88 6.61 -4.63
CA TYR A 21 -0.42 6.20 -5.15
C TYR A 21 -1.50 6.20 -4.06
N LEU A 22 -1.11 6.33 -2.79
CA LEU A 22 -1.97 6.47 -1.65
C LEU A 22 -1.54 7.69 -0.81
N PRO A 23 -1.85 8.91 -1.24
CA PRO A 23 -1.64 10.08 -0.39
C PRO A 23 -2.55 10.03 0.84
N LYS A 24 -2.14 10.68 1.94
CA LYS A 24 -2.90 10.72 3.21
C LYS A 24 -4.36 11.14 3.03
N SER A 25 -4.61 12.12 2.15
CA SER A 25 -5.98 12.57 1.84
C SER A 25 -6.83 11.48 1.21
N LEU A 26 -6.25 10.65 0.33
CA LEU A 26 -6.96 9.51 -0.25
C LEU A 26 -7.19 8.43 0.80
N PHE A 27 -6.21 8.14 1.66
CA PHE A 27 -6.40 7.20 2.77
C PHE A 27 -7.58 7.63 3.67
N GLN A 28 -7.62 8.90 4.07
CA GLN A 28 -8.71 9.46 4.89
C GLN A 28 -10.05 9.48 4.17
N PHE A 29 -10.05 9.62 2.84
CA PHE A 29 -11.26 9.55 2.03
C PHE A 29 -11.81 8.12 1.91
N VAL A 30 -10.93 7.12 1.72
CA VAL A 30 -11.32 5.70 1.58
C VAL A 30 -11.69 5.09 2.93
N PHE A 31 -11.03 5.49 4.02
CA PHE A 31 -11.27 4.99 5.38
C PHE A 31 -11.61 6.12 6.36
N PRO A 32 -12.74 6.80 6.19
CA PRO A 32 -13.09 7.98 7.00
C PRO A 32 -13.29 7.67 8.49
N ASN A 33 -13.58 6.41 8.83
CA ASN A 33 -13.84 5.95 10.19
C ASN A 33 -12.76 4.96 10.69
N ALA A 34 -11.57 4.95 10.09
CA ALA A 34 -10.49 4.07 10.53
C ALA A 34 -10.17 4.29 12.01
N LEU A 35 -10.04 3.20 12.78
CA LEU A 35 -9.61 3.28 14.17
C LEU A 35 -8.18 3.82 14.26
N PRO A 36 -7.82 4.57 15.32
CA PRO A 36 -6.50 5.21 15.45
C PRO A 36 -5.30 4.25 15.38
N ILE A 37 -5.49 2.96 15.66
CA ILE A 37 -4.45 1.93 15.51
C ILE A 37 -3.99 1.77 14.05
N TYR A 38 -4.90 2.01 13.09
CA TYR A 38 -4.60 1.99 11.65
C TYR A 38 -4.10 3.36 11.18
N SER A 39 -2.91 3.73 11.65
CA SER A 39 -2.26 4.98 11.27
C SER A 39 -1.70 4.92 9.84
N TYR A 40 -2.01 5.94 9.04
CA TYR A 40 -1.42 6.16 7.72
C TYR A 40 0.12 6.19 7.78
N GLU A 41 0.66 6.90 8.75
CA GLU A 41 2.09 7.09 8.96
C GLU A 41 2.78 5.76 9.25
N ASN A 42 2.16 4.91 10.06
CA ASN A 42 2.66 3.56 10.32
C ASN A 42 2.57 2.68 9.07
N MET A 43 1.49 2.77 8.29
CA MET A 43 1.36 2.04 7.02
C MET A 43 2.45 2.43 6.02
N ILE A 44 2.75 3.73 5.87
CA ILE A 44 3.86 4.21 5.03
C ILE A 44 5.23 3.80 5.60
N ALA A 45 5.39 3.77 6.92
CA ALA A 45 6.65 3.28 7.52
C ALA A 45 6.87 1.79 7.25
N VAL A 46 5.82 0.96 7.37
CA VAL A 46 5.88 -0.49 7.11
C VAL A 46 6.01 -0.80 5.62
N SER A 47 5.38 -0.04 4.73
CA SER A 47 5.49 -0.28 3.27
C SER A 47 6.95 -0.22 2.80
N LYS A 48 7.80 0.58 3.45
CA LYS A 48 9.24 0.68 3.14
C LYS A 48 10.03 -0.60 3.42
N ILE A 49 9.50 -1.52 4.25
CA ILE A 49 10.06 -2.86 4.46
C ILE A 49 9.87 -3.75 3.22
N TYR A 50 8.85 -3.43 2.40
CA TYR A 50 8.51 -4.13 1.16
C TYR A 50 8.75 -3.22 -0.06
N PRO A 51 10.02 -2.92 -0.42
CA PRO A 51 10.35 -1.88 -1.39
C PRO A 51 9.86 -2.16 -2.82
N ALA A 52 9.40 -3.38 -3.09
CA ALA A 52 8.81 -3.76 -4.38
C ALA A 52 7.31 -3.40 -4.50
N PHE A 53 6.63 -3.25 -3.36
CA PHE A 53 5.20 -3.00 -3.29
C PHE A 53 4.84 -1.62 -3.83
N ALA A 54 3.95 -1.58 -4.82
CA ALA A 54 3.51 -0.38 -5.52
C ALA A 54 4.69 0.41 -6.12
N ASN A 55 5.73 -0.28 -6.59
CA ASN A 55 7.00 0.35 -6.93
C ASN A 55 7.82 -0.39 -8.01
N THR A 56 7.27 -1.43 -8.63
CA THR A 56 8.01 -2.29 -9.58
C THR A 56 7.32 -2.45 -10.93
N GLY A 57 6.04 -2.05 -11.04
CA GLY A 57 5.30 -2.09 -12.28
C GLY A 57 5.43 -0.79 -13.08
N ASN A 58 4.40 -0.53 -13.88
CA ASN A 58 4.14 0.80 -14.42
C ASN A 58 3.05 1.48 -13.57
N VAL A 59 2.81 2.77 -13.83
CA VAL A 59 1.82 3.59 -13.11
C VAL A 59 0.46 2.91 -12.97
N ASP A 60 -0.03 2.24 -14.02
CA ASP A 60 -1.33 1.58 -13.99
C ASP A 60 -1.31 0.28 -13.19
N VAL A 61 -0.20 -0.48 -13.25
CA VAL A 61 -0.01 -1.71 -12.47
C VAL A 61 0.11 -1.38 -10.99
N ASP A 62 0.92 -0.40 -10.61
CA ASP A 62 1.12 -0.04 -9.21
C ASP A 62 -0.16 0.53 -8.59
N LYS A 63 -0.92 1.35 -9.32
CA LYS A 63 -2.26 1.80 -8.87
C LYS A 63 -3.21 0.64 -8.63
N ARG A 64 -3.20 -0.38 -9.51
CA ARG A 64 -4.03 -1.58 -9.34
C ARG A 64 -3.59 -2.40 -8.14
N GLU A 65 -2.28 -2.53 -7.91
CA GLU A 65 -1.74 -3.21 -6.73
C GLU A 65 -2.20 -2.54 -5.44
N VAL A 66 -2.09 -1.20 -5.36
CA VAL A 66 -2.60 -0.43 -4.22
C VAL A 66 -4.11 -0.60 -4.05
N ALA A 67 -4.88 -0.49 -5.12
CA ALA A 67 -6.33 -0.68 -5.06
C ALA A 67 -6.73 -2.10 -4.60
N ALA A 68 -6.02 -3.13 -5.05
CA ALA A 68 -6.25 -4.51 -4.64
C ALA A 68 -5.95 -4.72 -3.16
N PHE A 69 -4.81 -4.19 -2.68
CA PHE A 69 -4.44 -4.22 -1.27
C PHE A 69 -5.47 -3.52 -0.38
N LEU A 70 -5.90 -2.31 -0.77
CA LEU A 70 -6.91 -1.55 -0.02
C LEU A 70 -8.28 -2.25 -0.03
N GLY A 71 -8.64 -2.91 -1.14
CA GLY A 71 -9.87 -3.69 -1.24
C GLY A 71 -9.88 -4.88 -0.27
N GLN A 72 -8.79 -5.64 -0.19
CA GLN A 72 -8.65 -6.74 0.77
C GLN A 72 -8.73 -6.22 2.21
N ILE A 73 -7.98 -5.17 2.55
CA ILE A 73 -8.01 -4.59 3.89
C ILE A 73 -9.42 -4.11 4.26
N ALA A 74 -10.11 -3.44 3.33
CA ALA A 74 -11.48 -2.98 3.57
C ALA A 74 -12.42 -4.14 3.91
N LEU A 75 -12.31 -5.26 3.18
CA LEU A 75 -13.12 -6.46 3.43
C LEU A 75 -12.78 -7.12 4.77
N GLU A 76 -11.49 -7.38 5.04
CA GLU A 76 -11.04 -8.17 6.19
C GLU A 76 -11.19 -7.42 7.54
N SER A 77 -11.23 -6.09 7.52
CA SER A 77 -11.26 -5.26 8.75
C SER A 77 -12.53 -4.40 8.89
N GLY A 78 -13.50 -4.55 7.99
CA GLY A 78 -14.68 -3.70 7.93
C GLY A 78 -14.31 -2.22 7.75
N TYR A 79 -13.52 -1.91 6.73
CA TYR A 79 -12.99 -0.56 6.46
C TYR A 79 -12.18 0.00 7.63
N LEU A 80 -11.29 -0.81 8.21
CA LEU A 80 -10.40 -0.44 9.31
C LEU A 80 -11.14 -0.09 10.63
N GLN A 81 -12.34 -0.63 10.83
CA GLN A 81 -13.14 -0.39 12.04
C GLN A 81 -13.08 -1.54 13.06
N TYR A 82 -12.53 -2.69 12.66
CA TYR A 82 -12.40 -3.86 13.53
C TYR A 82 -10.96 -4.35 13.54
N VAL A 83 -10.35 -4.32 14.73
CA VAL A 83 -8.97 -4.79 14.95
C VAL A 83 -8.89 -6.31 15.01
N GLU A 84 -9.98 -6.94 15.44
CA GLU A 84 -10.07 -8.36 15.63
C GLU A 84 -11.31 -8.88 14.90
N GLU A 85 -11.28 -10.16 14.52
CA GLU A 85 -12.45 -10.86 14.00
C GLU A 85 -13.63 -10.77 14.99
N ILE A 86 -14.83 -10.58 14.43
CA ILE A 86 -16.09 -10.59 15.18
C ILE A 86 -16.60 -12.04 15.23
N GLU A 87 -17.14 -12.48 16.36
CA GLU A 87 -17.59 -13.87 16.58
C GLU A 87 -16.47 -14.91 16.35
N LYS A 88 -15.32 -14.68 17.01
CA LYS A 88 -14.07 -15.45 16.81
C LYS A 88 -14.24 -16.95 17.02
N SER A 89 -13.60 -17.71 16.14
CA SER A 89 -13.26 -19.13 16.42
C SER A 89 -11.95 -19.25 17.22
N THR A 90 -11.63 -20.47 17.67
CA THR A 90 -10.36 -20.74 18.38
C THR A 90 -9.13 -20.76 17.47
N MET A 91 -9.32 -20.80 16.14
CA MET A 91 -8.25 -20.86 15.13
C MET A 91 -7.20 -21.97 15.39
N CYS A 92 -7.61 -23.05 16.05
CA CYS A 92 -6.72 -24.15 16.42
C CYS A 92 -6.93 -25.34 15.48
N GLN A 93 -5.98 -25.56 14.55
CA GLN A 93 -5.93 -26.77 13.74
C GLN A 93 -5.05 -27.81 14.44
N ALA A 94 -5.65 -28.92 14.89
CA ALA A 94 -4.90 -30.04 15.45
C ALA A 94 -4.00 -30.69 14.38
N SER A 95 -2.79 -31.10 14.76
CA SER A 95 -1.92 -31.90 13.90
C SER A 95 -2.56 -33.25 13.60
N ALA A 96 -2.49 -33.69 12.34
CA ALA A 96 -2.86 -35.06 11.99
C ALA A 96 -1.84 -36.03 12.60
N HIS A 97 -2.33 -37.02 13.34
CA HIS A 97 -1.55 -38.17 13.83
C HIS A 97 -1.49 -39.26 12.76
#